data_AF-A0A6G1KDU8-F1
#
_entry.id   AF-A0A6G1KDU8-F1
#
_cell.length_a   1.000
_cell.length_b   1.000
_cell.length_c   1.000
_cell.angle_alpha   90.00
_cell.angle_beta   90.00
_cell.angle_gamma   90.00
#
_symmetry.space_group_name_H-M   'P 1'
#
loop_
_entity.id
_entity.type
_entity.pdbx_description
1 polymer ?
#
loop_
_entity_poly.entity_id
_entity_poly.type
_entity_poly.pdbx_seq_one_letter_code
_entity_poly.pdbx_strand_id
1 'polypeptide(L)'
;MDYNLHKSNSTYFSDMDISRTSLFTALIRNAIRKNSRLYGKKRGVEGIDVSGAVGGAGMEAPRGKHMIALGGITCLFKREVLPYQRFEMWTRLLCWDQKWFYLVTHLVKPGFKKPTSWTLQPWKKAHAKNATEEVDKEKLKGAIYATALAKYVIKKGRITVKPEQALFDADMVPAKPEGWVYTPKSDEANGAVDGDAVLPQTSGVEWNWDIIEEERLRGLRFAENFVALDGLHDVFDGGREGVLGEYADLLFV
;
A
#
# COMPACT_ATOMS: atom_id res chain seq x y z
N MET A 1 11.06 24.01 -3.09
CA MET A 1 10.26 24.66 -4.15
C MET A 1 11.03 24.51 -5.45
N ASP A 2 10.34 24.43 -6.58
CA ASP A 2 10.97 24.48 -7.89
C ASP A 2 11.09 25.93 -8.40
N TYR A 3 11.60 26.09 -9.62
CA TYR A 3 11.75 27.39 -10.29
C TYR A 3 10.41 28.09 -10.57
N ASN A 4 9.30 27.34 -10.60
CA ASN A 4 7.96 27.87 -10.84
C ASN A 4 7.25 28.29 -9.54
N LEU A 5 7.98 28.34 -8.42
CA LEU A 5 7.44 28.63 -7.10
C LEU A 5 6.35 27.64 -6.66
N HIS A 6 6.39 26.41 -7.16
CA HIS A 6 5.53 25.33 -6.69
C HIS A 6 6.31 24.32 -5.87
N LYS A 7 5.58 23.47 -5.14
CA LYS A 7 6.18 22.31 -4.53
C LYS A 7 6.83 21.46 -5.63
N SER A 8 8.14 21.25 -5.53
CA SER A 8 8.88 20.43 -6.50
C SER A 8 8.35 18.99 -6.49
N ASN A 9 8.23 18.39 -7.67
CA ASN A 9 7.71 17.03 -7.87
C ASN A 9 8.39 15.99 -6.96
N SER A 10 9.71 16.09 -6.77
CA SER A 10 10.47 15.15 -5.92
C SER A 10 10.02 15.18 -4.46
N THR A 11 9.68 16.36 -3.95
CA THR A 11 9.31 16.53 -2.53
C THR A 11 7.94 15.93 -2.19
N TYR A 12 7.09 15.63 -3.17
CA TYR A 12 5.87 14.87 -2.93
C TYR A 12 6.18 13.45 -2.46
N PHE A 13 7.19 12.80 -3.06
CA PHE A 13 7.57 11.44 -2.70
C PHE A 13 8.10 11.35 -1.26
N SER A 14 8.92 12.33 -0.85
CA SER A 14 9.44 12.43 0.52
C SER A 14 8.32 12.55 1.56
N ASP A 15 7.31 13.39 1.30
CA ASP A 15 6.16 13.53 2.21
C ASP A 15 5.35 12.24 2.27
N MET A 16 5.09 11.62 1.10
CA MET A 16 4.36 10.36 1.01
C MET A 16 5.10 9.22 1.70
N ASP A 17 6.43 9.19 1.73
CA ASP A 17 7.20 8.18 2.47
C ASP A 17 6.91 8.26 3.98
N ILE A 18 6.77 9.46 4.54
CA ILE A 18 6.41 9.64 5.96
C ILE A 18 5.03 9.06 6.25
N SER A 19 4.04 9.40 5.41
CA SER A 19 2.66 8.91 5.58
C SER A 19 2.57 7.39 5.41
N ARG A 20 3.21 6.83 4.39
CA ARG A 20 3.25 5.37 4.13
C ARG A 20 3.98 4.61 5.24
N THR A 21 5.12 5.12 5.70
CA THR A 21 5.87 4.52 6.82
C THR A 21 5.05 4.50 8.10
N SER A 22 4.34 5.59 8.41
CA SER A 22 3.46 5.68 9.58
C SER A 22 2.33 4.63 9.53
N LEU A 23 1.59 4.57 8.41
CA LEU A 23 0.52 3.59 8.23
C LEU A 23 1.07 2.16 8.31
N PHE A 24 2.11 1.86 7.53
CA PHE A 24 2.60 0.50 7.39
C PHE A 24 3.16 -0.02 8.72
N THR A 25 3.89 0.82 9.46
CA THR A 25 4.37 0.48 10.81
C THR A 25 3.22 0.19 11.76
N ALA A 26 2.12 0.94 11.67
CA ALA A 26 0.92 0.68 12.47
C ALA A 26 0.28 -0.66 12.10
N LEU A 27 0.15 -0.96 10.80
CA LEU A 27 -0.43 -2.22 10.31
C LEU A 27 0.36 -3.44 10.77
N ILE A 28 1.69 -3.45 10.62
CA ILE A 28 2.51 -4.62 10.97
C ILE A 28 3.03 -4.61 12.42
N ARG A 29 2.55 -3.68 13.25
CA ARG A 29 3.03 -3.47 14.62
C ARG A 29 2.98 -4.75 15.44
N ASN A 30 1.88 -5.48 15.38
CA ASN A 30 1.70 -6.71 16.16
C ASN A 30 2.67 -7.80 15.70
N ALA A 31 2.86 -7.97 14.38
CA ALA A 31 3.84 -8.90 13.83
C ALA A 31 5.27 -8.57 14.29
N ILE A 32 5.63 -7.28 14.32
CA ILE A 32 6.94 -6.84 14.86
C ILE A 32 7.05 -7.16 16.35
N ARG A 33 6.02 -6.87 17.15
CA ARG A 33 6.04 -7.11 18.61
C ARG A 33 6.17 -8.60 18.94
N LYS A 34 5.37 -9.46 18.30
CA LYS A 34 5.43 -10.92 18.47
C LYS A 34 6.81 -11.49 18.14
N ASN A 35 7.48 -10.93 17.14
CA ASN A 35 8.83 -11.33 16.73
C ASN A 35 9.96 -10.61 17.47
N SER A 36 9.67 -9.62 18.32
CA SER A 36 10.69 -8.85 19.04
C SER A 36 11.27 -9.64 20.21
N ARG A 37 12.58 -9.52 20.46
CA ARG A 37 13.23 -10.15 21.62
C ARG A 37 12.73 -9.62 22.98
N LEU A 38 12.13 -8.43 22.98
CA LEU A 38 11.63 -7.74 24.17
C LEU A 38 10.23 -8.22 24.61
N TYR A 39 9.40 -8.69 23.67
CA TYR A 39 8.02 -9.12 23.93
C TYR A 39 7.72 -10.57 23.50
N GLY A 40 8.63 -11.21 22.76
CA GLY A 40 8.48 -12.59 22.31
C GLY A 40 8.68 -13.58 23.46
N LYS A 41 7.76 -14.55 23.55
CA LYS A 41 7.79 -15.70 24.47
C LYS A 41 9.21 -16.31 24.48
N LYS A 42 9.83 -16.51 25.65
CA LYS A 42 10.99 -17.42 25.76
C LYS A 42 10.56 -18.78 25.20
N ARG A 43 11.42 -19.42 24.39
CA ARG A 43 11.19 -20.71 23.72
C ARG A 43 10.28 -21.61 24.56
N GLY A 44 9.07 -21.85 24.08
CA GLY A 44 8.21 -22.93 24.52
C GLY A 44 7.62 -23.54 23.26
N VAL A 45 8.21 -24.65 22.84
CA VAL A 45 7.60 -25.78 22.13
C VAL A 45 6.30 -25.44 21.40
N GLU A 46 6.38 -25.19 20.09
CA GLU A 46 5.37 -25.57 19.10
C GLU A 46 5.96 -25.32 17.72
N GLY A 47 6.26 -26.43 17.02
CA GLY A 47 6.75 -26.41 15.65
C GLY A 47 5.62 -25.98 14.72
N ILE A 48 5.86 -24.91 13.97
CA ILE A 48 5.14 -24.69 12.71
C ILE A 48 5.96 -25.42 11.66
N ASP A 49 5.43 -26.55 11.19
CA ASP A 49 5.97 -27.29 10.06
C ASP A 49 5.94 -26.40 8.81
N VAL A 50 7.11 -25.92 8.41
CA VAL A 50 7.31 -25.30 7.10
C VAL A 50 7.62 -26.42 6.10
N SER A 51 6.69 -27.35 5.91
CA SER A 51 6.75 -28.36 4.86
C SER A 51 6.07 -27.80 3.60
N GLY A 52 6.80 -26.99 2.83
CA GLY A 52 6.27 -26.45 1.57
C GLY A 52 7.24 -25.65 0.71
N ALA A 53 8.43 -25.32 1.22
CA ALA A 53 9.50 -24.75 0.41
C ALA A 53 10.56 -25.83 0.16
N VAL A 54 10.73 -26.18 -1.11
CA VAL A 54 11.72 -27.15 -1.61
C VAL A 54 13.12 -26.79 -1.09
N GLY A 55 13.73 -27.72 -0.35
CA GLY A 55 15.17 -27.79 -0.09
C GLY A 55 15.61 -27.44 1.33
N GLY A 56 15.87 -28.47 2.15
CA GLY A 56 16.73 -28.38 3.33
C GLY A 56 16.06 -28.73 4.64
N ALA A 57 16.33 -29.93 5.16
CA ALA A 57 15.99 -30.33 6.53
C ALA A 57 16.56 -29.34 7.56
N GLY A 58 15.72 -28.85 8.47
CA GLY A 58 16.15 -28.22 9.72
C GLY A 58 16.47 -26.72 9.71
N MET A 59 15.91 -25.92 8.80
CA MET A 59 16.12 -24.47 8.85
C MET A 59 15.13 -23.80 9.82
N GLU A 60 15.59 -23.44 11.03
CA GLU A 60 14.85 -22.56 11.94
C GLU A 60 14.34 -21.32 11.17
N ALA A 61 13.05 -20.99 11.29
CA ALA A 61 12.48 -19.79 10.66
C ALA A 61 13.35 -18.57 10.99
N PRO A 62 13.94 -17.86 9.99
CA PRO A 62 14.98 -16.89 10.28
C PRO A 62 14.49 -15.84 11.27
N ARG A 63 15.23 -15.64 12.36
CA ARG A 63 15.05 -14.51 13.28
C ARG A 63 15.60 -13.23 12.64
N GLY A 64 14.99 -12.81 11.53
CA GLY A 64 15.33 -11.55 10.87
C GLY A 64 14.48 -10.40 11.39
N LYS A 65 15.07 -9.21 11.47
CA LYS A 65 14.28 -7.97 11.55
C LYS A 65 13.42 -7.87 10.29
N HIS A 66 12.17 -7.44 10.43
CA HIS A 66 11.35 -7.07 9.28
C HIS A 66 11.99 -5.85 8.61
N MET A 67 12.34 -6.00 7.34
CA MET A 67 12.75 -4.91 6.47
C MET A 67 11.62 -4.65 5.50
N ILE A 68 11.14 -3.41 5.46
CA ILE A 68 10.16 -2.97 4.49
C ILE A 68 10.94 -2.25 3.39
N ALA A 69 10.81 -2.69 2.15
CA ALA A 69 11.50 -2.09 1.01
C ALA A 69 10.48 -1.61 -0.03
N LEU A 70 10.70 -0.38 -0.52
CA LEU A 70 9.94 0.19 -1.63
C LEU A 70 10.46 -0.43 -2.94
N GLY A 71 9.56 -1.08 -3.69
CA GLY A 71 9.88 -1.67 -5.00
C GLY A 71 9.58 -0.75 -6.18
N GLY A 72 8.78 0.28 -5.97
CA GLY A 72 8.43 1.26 -6.99
C GLY A 72 7.33 2.19 -6.51
N ILE A 73 7.27 3.36 -7.12
CA ILE A 73 6.22 4.35 -6.88
C ILE A 73 5.88 5.09 -8.17
N THR A 74 4.61 5.38 -8.39
CA THR A 74 4.13 6.32 -9.39
C THR A 74 3.34 7.43 -8.70
N CYS A 75 3.38 8.65 -9.24
CA CYS A 75 2.67 9.80 -8.73
C CYS A 75 2.06 10.60 -9.87
N LEU A 76 0.74 10.82 -9.78
CA LEU A 76 -0.03 11.65 -10.70
C LEU A 76 -0.29 12.99 -10.02
N PHE A 77 0.24 14.06 -10.61
CA PHE A 77 0.03 15.43 -10.16
C PHE A 77 -1.22 16.00 -10.85
N LYS A 78 -2.21 16.43 -10.06
CA LYS A 78 -3.47 16.99 -10.57
C LYS A 78 -3.52 18.51 -10.43
N ARG A 79 -3.03 19.05 -9.31
CA ARG A 79 -3.02 20.48 -9.01
C ARG A 79 -1.74 20.80 -8.23
N GLU A 80 -1.21 21.99 -8.47
CA GLU A 80 -0.03 22.48 -7.76
C GLU A 80 -0.32 22.76 -6.28
N VAL A 81 0.75 22.70 -5.47
CA VAL A 81 0.77 23.16 -4.09
C VAL A 81 1.69 24.38 -4.04
N LEU A 82 1.09 25.53 -3.74
CA LEU A 82 1.74 26.84 -3.67
C LEU A 82 2.65 26.95 -2.43
N PRO A 83 3.56 27.95 -2.39
CA PRO A 83 4.38 28.21 -1.21
C PRO A 83 3.50 28.43 0.03
N TYR A 84 3.89 27.82 1.16
CA TYR A 84 3.17 27.88 2.43
C TYR A 84 1.73 27.33 2.42
N GLN A 85 1.29 26.72 1.31
CA GLN A 85 -0.02 26.08 1.24
C GLN A 85 -0.01 24.79 2.06
N ARG A 86 -0.98 24.69 2.96
CA ARG A 86 -1.20 23.48 3.76
C ARG A 86 -1.88 22.40 2.92
N PHE A 87 -1.57 21.14 3.21
CA PHE A 87 -2.21 19.96 2.64
C PHE A 87 -2.33 18.86 3.69
N GLU A 88 -3.19 17.89 3.43
CA GLU A 88 -3.30 16.66 4.21
C GLU A 88 -2.93 15.45 3.36
N MET A 89 -2.37 14.42 3.99
CA MET A 89 -2.05 13.15 3.33
C MET A 89 -2.95 12.05 3.83
N TRP A 90 -3.63 11.39 2.90
CA TRP A 90 -4.53 10.28 3.16
C TRP A 90 -3.94 9.04 2.52
N THR A 91 -3.40 8.15 3.35
CA THR A 91 -2.79 6.89 2.90
C THR A 91 -3.64 5.72 3.36
N ARG A 92 -3.89 4.76 2.45
CA ARG A 92 -4.53 3.49 2.77
C ARG A 92 -3.83 2.33 2.08
N LEU A 93 -3.96 1.14 2.67
CA LEU A 93 -3.67 -0.11 1.96
C LEU A 93 -4.75 -0.29 0.89
N LEU A 94 -4.33 -0.36 -0.38
CA LEU A 94 -5.24 -0.55 -1.50
C LEU A 94 -5.56 -2.03 -1.70
N CYS A 95 -4.52 -2.87 -1.78
CA CYS A 95 -4.58 -4.31 -1.97
C CYS A 95 -3.18 -4.91 -1.75
N TRP A 96 -3.07 -6.23 -1.94
CA TRP A 96 -1.81 -6.96 -1.99
C TRP A 96 -1.90 -8.13 -2.97
N ASP A 97 -0.75 -8.58 -3.45
CA ASP A 97 -0.60 -9.82 -4.21
C ASP A 97 0.23 -10.86 -3.40
N GLN A 98 0.89 -11.80 -4.08
CA GLN A 98 1.73 -12.82 -3.44
C GLN A 98 3.05 -12.27 -2.86
N LYS A 99 3.51 -11.08 -3.27
CA LYS A 99 4.85 -10.53 -2.96
C LYS A 99 4.81 -9.09 -2.44
N TRP A 100 3.90 -8.27 -2.93
CA TRP A 100 3.83 -6.83 -2.79
C TRP A 100 2.55 -6.38 -2.08
N PHE A 101 2.70 -5.39 -1.21
CA PHE A 101 1.64 -4.53 -0.73
C PHE A 101 1.52 -3.30 -1.62
N TYR A 102 0.31 -2.89 -1.96
CA TYR A 102 0.05 -1.66 -2.72
C TYR A 102 -0.60 -0.62 -1.82
N LEU A 103 0.10 0.50 -1.61
CA LEU A 103 -0.41 1.62 -0.82
C LEU A 103 -0.75 2.77 -1.75
N VAL A 104 -1.94 3.34 -1.58
CA VAL A 104 -2.35 4.57 -2.26
C VAL A 104 -2.29 5.74 -1.29
N THR A 105 -1.69 6.84 -1.73
CA THR A 105 -1.58 8.08 -0.98
C THR A 105 -2.18 9.23 -1.79
N HIS A 106 -3.13 9.95 -1.20
CA HIS A 106 -3.68 11.17 -1.77
C HIS A 106 -3.20 12.38 -0.98
N LEU A 107 -2.68 13.40 -1.66
CA LEU A 107 -2.52 14.73 -1.09
C LEU A 107 -3.77 15.54 -1.40
N VAL A 108 -4.40 16.08 -0.37
CA VAL A 108 -5.69 16.76 -0.49
C VAL A 108 -5.68 18.11 0.21
N LYS A 109 -6.64 18.96 -0.16
CA LYS A 109 -6.94 20.21 0.53
C LYS A 109 -7.23 19.93 2.02
N PRO A 110 -6.61 20.65 2.96
CA PRO A 110 -6.76 20.39 4.38
C PRO A 110 -8.19 20.69 4.85
N GLY A 111 -8.69 19.87 5.77
CA GLY A 111 -10.04 19.99 6.32
C GLY A 111 -11.17 19.73 5.34
N PHE A 112 -10.88 19.26 4.12
CA PHE A 112 -11.88 19.05 3.09
C PHE A 112 -12.93 17.99 3.47
N LYS A 113 -12.48 16.90 4.12
CA LYS A 113 -13.33 15.97 4.86
C LYS A 113 -12.64 15.67 6.19
N LYS A 114 -13.42 15.47 7.25
CA LYS A 114 -12.87 15.08 8.57
C LYS A 114 -13.24 13.63 8.86
N PRO A 115 -12.33 12.81 9.41
CA PRO A 115 -12.63 11.44 9.78
C PRO A 115 -13.79 11.33 10.76
N THR A 116 -14.59 10.28 10.61
CA THR A 116 -15.65 9.90 11.55
C THR A 116 -15.09 9.26 12.82
N SER A 117 -13.87 8.71 12.77
CA SER A 117 -13.20 8.08 13.91
C SER A 117 -11.67 8.15 13.79
N TRP A 118 -10.96 7.95 14.90
CA TRP A 118 -9.50 8.00 14.98
C TRP A 118 -8.93 6.77 15.70
N THR A 119 -8.54 5.74 14.95
CA THR A 119 -8.08 4.46 15.53
C THR A 119 -6.84 4.62 16.42
N LEU A 120 -5.85 5.39 15.98
CA LEU A 120 -4.61 5.61 16.75
C LEU A 120 -4.70 6.78 17.74
N GLN A 121 -5.80 7.54 17.72
CA GLN A 121 -6.00 8.71 18.58
C GLN A 121 -7.45 8.74 19.09
N PRO A 122 -7.88 7.69 19.84
CA PRO A 122 -9.29 7.51 20.21
C PRO A 122 -9.86 8.64 21.08
N TRP A 123 -9.00 9.44 21.72
CA TRP A 123 -9.40 10.62 22.49
C TRP A 123 -9.81 11.82 21.62
N LYS A 124 -9.55 11.81 20.31
CA LYS A 124 -9.96 12.89 19.41
C LYS A 124 -11.46 12.82 19.12
N LYS A 125 -12.14 13.98 19.21
CA LYS A 125 -13.57 14.10 18.91
C LYS A 125 -13.85 13.72 17.44
N ALA A 126 -14.71 12.73 17.27
CA ALA A 126 -15.29 12.35 15.98
C ALA A 126 -16.18 13.47 15.43
N HIS A 127 -16.14 13.71 14.12
CA HIS A 127 -17.10 14.60 13.46
C HIS A 127 -18.29 13.80 12.92
N ALA A 128 -19.26 13.54 13.80
CA ALA A 128 -20.44 12.70 13.49
C ALA A 128 -21.25 13.19 12.27
N LYS A 129 -21.28 14.50 12.00
CA LYS A 129 -21.99 15.09 10.85
C LYS A 129 -21.51 14.58 9.48
N ASN A 130 -20.29 14.06 9.37
CA ASN A 130 -19.75 13.54 8.10
C ASN A 130 -20.20 12.12 7.77
N ALA A 131 -20.82 11.40 8.71
CA ALA A 131 -21.27 10.01 8.47
C ALA A 131 -22.53 9.93 7.60
N THR A 132 -23.34 10.99 7.59
CA THR A 132 -24.64 11.07 6.89
C THR A 132 -24.62 11.94 5.64
N GLU A 133 -23.48 12.59 5.35
CA GLU A 133 -23.38 13.50 4.21
C GLU A 133 -23.06 12.73 2.93
N GLU A 134 -23.90 12.86 1.91
CA GLU A 134 -23.73 12.20 0.63
C GLU A 134 -22.39 12.60 -0.02
N VAL A 135 -21.67 11.60 -0.52
CA VAL A 135 -20.30 11.78 -1.01
C VAL A 135 -20.31 12.21 -2.47
N ASP A 136 -20.19 13.52 -2.70
CA ASP A 136 -19.99 14.10 -4.03
C ASP A 136 -18.59 13.74 -4.58
N LYS A 137 -18.54 12.76 -5.48
CA LYS A 137 -17.30 12.21 -6.07
C LYS A 137 -16.50 13.26 -6.85
N GLU A 138 -17.16 14.22 -7.50
CA GLU A 138 -16.47 15.26 -8.27
C GLU A 138 -15.80 16.28 -7.35
N LYS A 139 -16.50 16.70 -6.30
CA LYS A 139 -15.89 17.56 -5.27
C LYS A 139 -14.70 16.87 -4.61
N LEU A 140 -14.79 15.57 -4.30
CA LEU A 140 -13.65 14.81 -3.78
C LEU A 140 -12.46 14.87 -4.73
N LYS A 141 -12.67 14.61 -6.03
CA LYS A 141 -11.62 14.67 -7.05
C LYS A 141 -11.00 16.07 -7.13
N GLY A 142 -11.81 17.12 -7.05
CA GLY A 142 -11.36 18.52 -7.11
C GLY A 142 -10.49 18.96 -5.93
N ALA A 143 -10.56 18.26 -4.80
CA ALA A 143 -9.76 18.52 -3.61
C ALA A 143 -8.38 17.84 -3.63
N ILE A 144 -8.11 16.96 -4.60
CA ILE A 144 -6.86 16.20 -4.70
C ILE A 144 -5.80 17.04 -5.43
N TYR A 145 -4.65 17.27 -4.79
CA TYR A 145 -3.46 17.83 -5.42
C TYR A 145 -2.67 16.75 -6.18
N ALA A 146 -2.45 15.60 -5.55
CA ALA A 146 -1.70 14.50 -6.15
C ALA A 146 -2.20 13.14 -5.64
N THR A 147 -2.01 12.10 -6.44
CA THR A 147 -2.29 10.71 -6.07
C THR A 147 -1.09 9.84 -6.43
N ALA A 148 -0.62 9.05 -5.48
CA ALA A 148 0.48 8.13 -5.69
C ALA A 148 0.08 6.69 -5.35
N LEU A 149 0.69 5.75 -6.08
CA LEU A 149 0.59 4.32 -5.84
C LEU A 149 2.00 3.77 -5.64
N ALA A 150 2.22 3.07 -4.53
CA ALA A 150 3.52 2.53 -4.17
C ALA A 150 3.41 1.03 -3.88
N LYS A 151 4.42 0.26 -4.30
CA LYS A 151 4.54 -1.17 -3.97
C LYS A 151 5.64 -1.43 -2.96
N TYR A 152 5.34 -2.20 -1.93
CA TYR A 152 6.26 -2.54 -0.85
C TYR A 152 6.40 -4.04 -0.66
N VAL A 153 7.61 -4.50 -0.42
CA VAL A 153 7.91 -5.88 -0.05
C VAL A 153 8.37 -5.93 1.40
N ILE A 154 7.93 -6.96 2.12
CA ILE A 154 8.46 -7.28 3.45
C ILE A 154 9.51 -8.38 3.29
N LYS A 155 10.70 -8.14 3.81
CA LYS A 155 11.78 -9.12 3.89
C LYS A 155 12.12 -9.46 5.34
N LYS A 156 12.37 -10.73 5.61
CA LYS A 156 12.91 -11.26 6.85
C LYS A 156 14.27 -11.88 6.53
N GLY A 157 15.33 -11.08 6.64
CA GLY A 157 16.64 -11.45 6.11
C GLY A 157 16.59 -11.58 4.58
N ARG A 158 16.93 -12.76 4.05
CA ARG A 158 16.87 -13.06 2.61
C ARG A 158 15.50 -13.56 2.13
N ILE A 159 14.57 -13.85 3.05
CA ILE A 159 13.26 -14.40 2.71
C ILE A 159 12.25 -13.27 2.51
N THR A 160 11.47 -13.34 1.43
CA THR A 160 10.32 -12.46 1.22
C THR A 160 9.12 -13.01 1.99
N VAL A 161 8.52 -12.19 2.84
CA VAL A 161 7.30 -12.54 3.58
C VAL A 161 6.10 -12.18 2.72
N LYS A 162 5.22 -13.14 2.46
CA LYS A 162 3.99 -12.90 1.70
C LYS A 162 3.11 -11.87 2.43
N PRO A 163 2.48 -10.92 1.72
CA PRO A 163 1.61 -9.93 2.34
C PRO A 163 0.49 -10.53 3.20
N GLU A 164 -0.17 -11.58 2.71
CA GLU A 164 -1.22 -12.28 3.47
C GLU A 164 -0.71 -12.80 4.81
N GLN A 165 0.45 -13.48 4.82
CA GLN A 165 1.08 -13.97 6.04
C GLN A 165 1.44 -12.83 6.99
N ALA A 166 1.98 -11.72 6.46
CA ALA A 166 2.34 -10.57 7.28
C ALA A 166 1.12 -9.89 7.93
N LEU A 167 -0.03 -9.85 7.23
CA LEU A 167 -1.28 -9.37 7.79
C LEU A 167 -1.84 -10.32 8.85
N PHE A 168 -1.78 -11.63 8.60
CA PHE A 168 -2.19 -12.64 9.58
C PHE A 168 -1.33 -12.58 10.86
N ASP A 169 0.00 -12.54 10.71
CA ASP A 169 0.93 -12.39 11.83
C ASP A 169 0.67 -11.10 12.62
N ALA A 170 0.17 -10.06 11.96
CA ALA A 170 -0.17 -8.77 12.53
C ALA A 170 -1.59 -8.68 13.12
N ASP A 171 -2.35 -9.76 13.12
CA ASP A 171 -3.76 -9.79 13.58
C ASP A 171 -4.67 -8.84 12.76
N MET A 172 -4.32 -8.61 11.49
CA MET A 172 -5.08 -7.73 10.58
C MET A 172 -6.10 -8.48 9.73
N VAL A 173 -5.95 -9.80 9.58
CA VAL A 173 -6.90 -10.69 8.89
C VAL A 173 -7.14 -11.95 9.74
N PRO A 174 -8.36 -12.53 9.70
CA PRO A 174 -8.66 -13.76 10.44
C PRO A 174 -7.94 -14.98 9.84
N ALA A 175 -7.90 -16.09 10.58
CA ALA A 175 -7.42 -17.36 10.03
C ALA A 175 -8.29 -17.78 8.84
N LYS A 176 -7.67 -18.33 7.79
CA LYS A 176 -8.39 -18.82 6.61
C LYS A 176 -9.11 -20.12 6.96
N PRO A 177 -10.43 -20.25 6.68
CA PRO A 177 -11.16 -21.49 6.93
C PRO A 177 -10.56 -22.66 6.14
N GLU A 178 -10.59 -23.86 6.71
CA GLU A 178 -10.14 -25.06 6.01
C GLU A 178 -10.96 -25.30 4.75
N GLY A 179 -10.29 -25.59 3.63
CA GLY A 179 -10.95 -25.81 2.34
C GLY A 179 -11.58 -24.57 1.71
N TRP A 180 -11.32 -23.36 2.23
CA TRP A 180 -11.85 -22.14 1.64
C TRP A 180 -11.29 -21.93 0.23
N VAL A 181 -12.20 -21.72 -0.72
CA VAL A 181 -11.91 -21.35 -2.10
C VAL A 181 -12.81 -20.16 -2.42
N TYR A 182 -12.20 -19.08 -2.91
CA TYR A 182 -12.97 -17.91 -3.31
C TYR A 182 -13.87 -18.23 -4.50
N THR A 183 -15.17 -17.97 -4.34
CA THR A 183 -16.14 -18.04 -5.44
C THR A 183 -16.64 -16.62 -5.72
N PRO A 184 -16.33 -16.04 -6.90
CA PRO A 184 -16.75 -14.68 -7.21
C PRO A 184 -18.29 -14.60 -7.25
N LYS A 185 -18.85 -13.54 -6.64
CA LYS A 185 -20.31 -13.33 -6.58
C LYS A 185 -20.92 -12.81 -7.90
N SER A 186 -20.09 -12.36 -8.84
CA SER A 186 -20.52 -11.91 -10.18
C SER A 186 -19.41 -12.06 -11.23
N ASP A 187 -19.79 -12.45 -12.45
CA ASP A 187 -18.95 -12.46 -13.66
C ASP A 187 -18.72 -11.03 -14.21
N GLU A 188 -18.39 -10.06 -13.35
CA GLU A 188 -17.97 -8.73 -13.81
C GLU A 188 -16.48 -8.74 -14.17
N ALA A 189 -16.17 -9.62 -15.12
CA ALA A 189 -14.96 -9.62 -15.91
C ALA A 189 -15.12 -8.64 -17.07
N ASN A 190 -15.23 -7.34 -16.78
CA ASN A 190 -15.04 -6.31 -17.80
C ASN A 190 -14.21 -5.18 -17.22
N GLY A 191 -13.04 -4.94 -17.83
CA GLY A 191 -11.96 -4.08 -17.36
C GLY A 191 -12.24 -2.58 -17.38
N ALA A 192 -13.48 -2.16 -17.15
CA ALA A 192 -13.80 -0.78 -16.85
C ALA A 192 -13.77 -0.60 -15.33
N VAL A 193 -12.93 0.32 -14.85
CA VAL A 193 -13.01 0.83 -13.48
C VAL A 193 -14.22 1.76 -13.41
N ASP A 194 -15.42 1.20 -13.49
CA ASP A 194 -16.65 1.99 -13.54
C ASP A 194 -16.99 2.55 -12.15
N GLY A 195 -17.63 3.73 -12.14
CA GLY A 195 -17.59 4.69 -11.04
C GLY A 195 -18.07 4.22 -9.67
N ASP A 196 -18.82 3.12 -9.57
CA ASP A 196 -19.33 2.57 -8.31
C ASP A 196 -18.44 1.48 -7.67
N ALA A 197 -17.48 0.92 -8.41
CA ALA A 197 -16.55 -0.10 -7.91
C ALA A 197 -15.21 0.48 -7.39
N VAL A 198 -15.16 1.77 -7.03
CA VAL A 198 -13.88 2.44 -6.67
C VAL A 198 -13.59 2.39 -5.16
N LEU A 199 -14.63 2.33 -4.33
CA LEU A 199 -14.53 2.41 -2.88
C LEU A 199 -15.02 1.14 -2.19
N PRO A 200 -14.46 0.79 -1.01
CA PRO A 200 -14.89 -0.34 -0.19
C PRO A 200 -16.34 -0.19 0.26
N GLN A 201 -17.13 -1.25 0.07
CA GLN A 201 -18.47 -1.34 0.66
C GLN A 201 -18.32 -1.75 2.12
N THR A 202 -18.26 -0.78 3.03
CA THR A 202 -17.95 -1.03 4.45
C THR A 202 -19.14 -0.89 5.41
N SER A 203 -20.34 -0.60 4.91
CA SER A 203 -21.48 -0.31 5.78
C SER A 203 -22.16 -1.57 6.28
N GLY A 204 -21.92 -1.91 7.56
CA GLY A 204 -22.73 -2.84 8.34
C GLY A 204 -22.45 -4.34 8.15
N VAL A 205 -21.41 -4.69 7.39
CA VAL A 205 -21.07 -6.10 7.09
C VAL A 205 -19.92 -6.58 7.97
N GLU A 206 -20.06 -7.76 8.57
CA GLU A 206 -18.99 -8.45 9.29
C GLU A 206 -17.92 -8.95 8.28
N TRP A 207 -16.65 -8.66 8.56
CA TRP A 207 -15.56 -9.03 7.65
C TRP A 207 -15.30 -10.54 7.66
N ASN A 208 -15.47 -11.17 6.49
CA ASN A 208 -15.09 -12.57 6.24
C ASN A 208 -14.11 -12.66 5.06
N TRP A 209 -13.59 -13.87 4.78
CA TRP A 209 -12.59 -14.05 3.73
C TRP A 209 -13.11 -13.75 2.32
N ASP A 210 -14.40 -13.92 2.05
CA ASP A 210 -14.98 -13.58 0.75
C ASP A 210 -14.93 -12.07 0.51
N ILE A 211 -15.31 -11.28 1.51
CA ILE A 211 -15.25 -9.80 1.43
C ILE A 211 -13.79 -9.33 1.35
N ILE A 212 -12.90 -9.92 2.15
CA ILE A 212 -11.47 -9.59 2.11
C ILE A 212 -10.90 -9.83 0.71
N GLU A 213 -11.20 -10.97 0.11
CA GLU A 213 -10.68 -11.33 -1.21
C GLU A 213 -11.31 -10.49 -2.33
N GLU A 214 -12.61 -10.23 -2.27
CA GLU A 214 -13.31 -9.33 -3.18
C GLU A 214 -12.69 -7.92 -3.17
N GLU A 215 -12.45 -7.37 -1.98
CA GLU A 215 -11.82 -6.08 -1.79
C GLU A 215 -10.36 -6.05 -2.26
N ARG A 216 -9.62 -7.15 -2.01
CA ARG A 216 -8.24 -7.33 -2.49
C ARG A 216 -8.20 -7.34 -4.01
N LEU A 217 -9.06 -8.12 -4.67
CA LEU A 217 -9.14 -8.23 -6.13
C LEU A 217 -9.57 -6.91 -6.78
N ARG A 218 -10.54 -6.20 -6.19
CA ARG A 218 -10.94 -4.87 -6.68
C ARG A 218 -9.77 -3.88 -6.67
N GLY A 219 -9.00 -3.84 -5.59
CA GLY A 219 -7.80 -3.00 -5.52
C GLY A 219 -6.70 -3.48 -6.47
N LEU A 220 -6.60 -4.79 -6.73
CA LEU A 220 -5.61 -5.38 -7.62
C LEU A 220 -5.76 -4.90 -9.06
N ARG A 221 -6.98 -4.64 -9.53
CA ARG A 221 -7.26 -4.06 -10.87
C ARG A 221 -6.46 -2.77 -11.14
N PHE A 222 -6.25 -1.93 -10.12
CA PHE A 222 -5.42 -0.74 -10.24
C PHE A 222 -3.92 -1.06 -10.20
N ALA A 223 -3.54 -2.05 -9.40
CA ALA A 223 -2.16 -2.45 -9.21
C ALA A 223 -1.58 -3.22 -10.40
N GLU A 224 -2.39 -3.97 -11.15
CA GLU A 224 -1.96 -4.76 -12.32
C GLU A 224 -1.25 -3.90 -13.36
N ASN A 225 -1.84 -2.76 -13.74
CA ASN A 225 -1.21 -1.81 -14.67
C ASN A 225 0.12 -1.27 -14.15
N PHE A 226 0.23 -1.07 -12.83
CA PHE A 226 1.46 -0.60 -12.21
C PHE A 226 2.52 -1.70 -12.10
N VAL A 227 2.12 -2.96 -11.93
CA VAL A 227 3.02 -4.11 -11.96
C VAL A 227 3.55 -4.37 -13.36
N ALA A 228 2.71 -4.20 -14.38
CA ALA A 228 3.10 -4.37 -15.79
C ALA A 228 4.31 -3.47 -16.18
N LEU A 229 4.50 -2.34 -15.49
CA LEU A 229 5.67 -1.48 -15.69
C LEU A 229 7.01 -2.15 -15.35
N ASP A 230 7.03 -3.23 -14.55
CA ASP A 230 8.26 -3.98 -14.30
C ASP A 230 8.84 -4.59 -15.59
N GLY A 231 7.98 -4.91 -16.57
CA GLY A 231 8.41 -5.41 -17.88
C GLY A 231 9.17 -4.38 -18.72
N LEU A 232 9.14 -3.09 -18.36
CA LEU A 232 9.92 -2.06 -19.06
C LEU A 232 11.42 -2.25 -18.91
N HIS A 233 11.87 -3.04 -17.92
CA HIS A 233 13.28 -3.45 -17.82
C HIS A 233 13.74 -4.23 -19.06
N ASP A 234 12.87 -5.01 -19.68
CA ASP A 234 13.20 -5.85 -20.84
C ASP A 234 13.18 -5.06 -22.16
N VAL A 235 12.65 -3.84 -22.16
CA VAL A 235 12.64 -2.95 -23.33
C VAL A 235 13.99 -2.25 -23.53
N PHE A 236 14.86 -2.24 -22.52
CA PHE A 236 16.19 -1.67 -22.64
C PHE A 236 17.10 -2.52 -23.53
N ASP A 237 17.35 -2.05 -24.74
CA ASP A 237 18.11 -2.75 -25.78
C ASP A 237 19.61 -2.43 -25.79
N GLY A 238 20.08 -1.56 -24.87
CA GLY A 238 21.46 -1.11 -24.80
C GLY A 238 21.89 -0.17 -25.93
N GLY A 239 20.95 0.46 -26.65
CA GLY A 239 21.25 1.38 -27.75
C GLY A 239 21.60 0.68 -29.06
N ARG A 240 20.93 -0.45 -29.36
CA ARG A 240 21.22 -1.31 -30.52
C ARG A 240 21.17 -0.55 -31.84
N GLU A 241 20.26 0.42 -31.97
CA GLU A 241 20.08 1.25 -33.15
C GLU A 241 20.74 2.64 -33.03
N GLY A 242 21.62 2.82 -32.04
CA GLY A 242 22.22 4.10 -31.68
C GLY A 242 21.38 4.88 -30.67
N VAL A 243 21.96 5.97 -30.16
CA VAL A 243 21.34 6.89 -29.21
C VAL A 243 21.28 8.30 -29.79
N LEU A 244 20.37 9.14 -29.29
CA LEU A 244 20.21 10.52 -29.79
C LEU A 244 21.45 11.40 -29.53
N GLY A 245 22.20 11.13 -28.46
CA GLY A 245 23.41 11.87 -28.12
C GLY A 245 23.90 11.56 -26.72
N GLU A 246 25.10 12.06 -26.41
CA GLU A 246 25.71 12.05 -25.08
C GLU A 246 25.88 13.49 -24.61
N TYR A 247 25.34 13.82 -23.45
CA TYR A 247 25.29 15.19 -22.91
C TYR A 247 26.26 15.29 -21.72
N ALA A 248 27.52 15.61 -22.01
CA ALA A 248 28.61 15.66 -21.04
C ALA A 248 28.59 16.90 -20.11
N ASP A 249 27.78 17.90 -20.44
CA ASP A 249 27.54 19.10 -19.63
C ASP A 249 26.89 18.79 -18.27
N LEU A 250 26.36 17.58 -18.09
CA LEU A 250 25.81 17.08 -16.83
C LEU A 250 26.82 16.31 -15.96
N LEU A 251 28.05 16.09 -16.42
CA LEU A 251 29.07 15.30 -15.70
C LEU A 251 29.84 16.11 -14.63
N PHE A 252 29.71 17.44 -14.61
CA PHE A 252 30.44 18.34 -13.71
C PHE A 252 29.52 19.25 -12.88
N VAL A 253 28.41 18.71 -12.35
CA VAL A 253 27.53 19.40 -11.39
C VAL A 253 27.69 18.83 -9.98
#